data_AF-A0A6I8MZL3-F1
#
_entry.id   AF-A0A6I8MZL3-F1
#
_cell.length_a   1.000
_cell.length_b   1.000
_cell.length_c   1.000
_cell.angle_alpha   90.00
_cell.angle_beta   90.00
_cell.angle_gamma   90.00
#
_symmetry.space_group_name_H-M   'P 1'
#
loop_
_entity.id
_entity.type
_entity.pdbx_description
1 polymer ?
#
loop_
_entity_poly.entity_id
_entity_poly.type
_entity_poly.pdbx_seq_one_letter_code
_entity_poly.pdbx_strand_id
1 'polypeptide(L)'
;MPFGPSLGEEGILGVPAGNAGISQKGKLVRVKNRVGVAWLPSSFFSTCLKKLPHPGASSSGRLTVIMWQLMTLLILACRSVRTADLRKSVVTLNPPWVNVIRGDPVTLSCSDPGSPGDAGTVTRWFHNGTTIQERTSSYSIQAASSSDSGRYSCQKGDSAQSDPVNLDVMGVDWANLQVNGYEFPEGGNLSLNCRGSRDVFSRDYKFFRDGKTLKYSLFPQHFISHLNSSHSGSYHCSIRSRDSPPITITVKAGISAVKPSHFRSWIFLIFYLVVGLLFAVDTFLCVTLWRRLKSPVWQ
;
A
#
# COMPACT_ATOMS: atom_id res chain seq x y z
N MET A 1 62.72 14.32 -7.41
CA MET A 1 63.66 14.32 -6.27
C MET A 1 63.08 15.22 -5.19
N PRO A 2 63.25 14.82 -3.92
CA PRO A 2 62.18 14.82 -2.93
C PRO A 2 62.51 15.71 -1.73
N PHE A 3 61.57 15.88 -0.79
CA PHE A 3 61.87 15.85 0.65
C PHE A 3 60.60 15.43 1.41
N GLY A 4 60.59 14.17 1.88
CA GLY A 4 60.13 13.86 3.24
C GLY A 4 61.28 14.17 4.23
N PRO A 5 61.14 13.94 5.55
CA PRO A 5 60.91 12.56 6.05
C PRO A 5 60.10 12.39 7.36
N SER A 6 59.74 11.12 7.65
CA SER A 6 59.85 10.35 8.94
C SER A 6 59.13 10.85 10.22
N LEU A 7 58.70 10.05 11.20
CA LEU A 7 58.54 8.62 11.52
C LEU A 7 57.77 8.59 12.86
N GLY A 8 57.08 7.49 13.22
CA GLY A 8 56.58 7.27 14.58
C GLY A 8 55.68 6.04 14.70
N GLU A 9 56.28 4.94 15.13
CA GLU A 9 55.75 3.58 15.28
C GLU A 9 55.43 3.26 16.76
N GLU A 10 54.93 2.04 17.00
CA GLU A 10 54.64 1.34 18.28
C GLU A 10 53.27 1.58 18.95
N GLY A 11 52.53 0.56 19.43
CA GLY A 11 52.86 -0.84 19.65
C GLY A 11 51.63 -1.68 20.09
N ILE A 12 51.82 -2.99 20.02
CA ILE A 12 50.89 -4.12 20.20
C ILE A 12 50.92 -4.59 21.67
N LEU A 13 49.79 -5.02 22.27
CA LEU A 13 49.63 -6.30 23.00
C LEU A 13 48.26 -6.42 23.73
N GLY A 14 47.66 -7.61 23.70
CA GLY A 14 46.84 -8.09 24.82
C GLY A 14 45.52 -8.80 24.48
N VAL A 15 45.60 -10.10 24.12
CA VAL A 15 44.55 -11.12 24.35
C VAL A 15 45.00 -11.90 25.60
N PRO A 16 44.15 -12.28 26.58
CA PRO A 16 43.56 -13.62 26.52
C PRO A 16 42.19 -13.85 27.21
N ALA A 17 41.49 -14.84 26.63
CA ALA A 17 40.72 -15.95 27.21
C ALA A 17 40.03 -15.83 28.59
N GLY A 18 38.76 -16.23 28.61
CA GLY A 18 38.03 -16.64 29.82
C GLY A 18 36.85 -17.55 29.48
N ASN A 19 37.11 -18.86 29.40
CA ASN A 19 36.08 -19.91 29.44
C ASN A 19 35.49 -19.98 30.87
N ALA A 20 34.17 -20.08 30.97
CA ALA A 20 33.49 -20.61 32.16
C ALA A 20 32.26 -21.41 31.71
N GLY A 21 32.31 -22.71 31.94
CA GLY A 21 31.24 -23.64 31.65
C GLY A 21 30.24 -23.82 32.80
N ILE A 22 29.29 -24.73 32.52
CA ILE A 22 28.47 -25.52 33.44
C ILE A 22 27.33 -24.75 34.14
N SER A 23 26.08 -25.13 33.80
CA SER A 23 25.25 -25.95 34.70
C SER A 23 23.81 -26.01 34.18
N GLN A 24 23.42 -27.18 33.65
CA GLN A 24 22.01 -27.56 33.54
C GLN A 24 21.42 -27.71 34.94
N LYS A 25 20.45 -26.87 35.30
CA LYS A 25 19.45 -27.20 36.32
C LYS A 25 18.07 -26.83 35.81
N GLY A 26 17.21 -27.84 35.74
CA GLY A 26 15.88 -27.75 35.18
C GLY A 26 14.95 -26.80 35.92
N LYS A 27 14.00 -26.26 35.16
CA LYS A 27 12.70 -25.89 35.70
C LYS A 27 11.66 -25.99 34.59
N LEU A 28 10.77 -26.98 34.73
CA LEU A 28 9.51 -27.03 34.02
C LEU A 28 8.76 -25.72 34.30
N VAL A 29 8.57 -24.88 33.28
CA VAL A 29 7.62 -23.76 33.35
C VAL A 29 6.52 -24.02 32.34
N ARG A 30 5.38 -24.44 32.89
CA ARG A 30 4.10 -24.64 32.23
C ARG A 30 3.62 -23.31 31.66
N VAL A 31 3.86 -23.07 30.37
CA VAL A 31 3.24 -21.97 29.63
C VAL A 31 1.79 -22.35 29.34
N LYS A 32 0.88 -21.77 30.13
CA LYS A 32 -0.56 -21.95 30.05
C LYS A 32 -1.11 -21.04 28.94
N ASN A 33 -0.97 -21.45 27.69
CA ASN A 33 -1.68 -20.81 26.58
C ASN A 33 -3.16 -21.22 26.63
N ARG A 34 -4.00 -20.31 27.13
CA ARG A 34 -5.46 -20.44 27.07
C ARG A 34 -5.97 -19.50 25.97
N VAL A 35 -5.92 -19.97 24.72
CA VAL A 35 -6.81 -19.47 23.67
C VAL A 35 -7.74 -20.63 23.35
N GLY A 36 -8.99 -20.50 23.78
CA GLY A 36 -10.01 -21.52 23.59
C GLY A 36 -10.30 -21.72 22.11
N VAL A 37 -9.97 -22.91 21.61
CA VAL A 37 -10.57 -23.42 20.37
C VAL A 37 -11.94 -23.94 20.77
N ALA A 38 -12.98 -23.17 20.46
CA ALA A 38 -14.36 -23.62 20.57
C ALA A 38 -14.57 -24.73 19.53
N TRP A 39 -14.54 -25.97 20.00
CA TRP A 39 -15.02 -27.10 19.21
C TRP A 39 -16.55 -26.97 19.07
N LEU A 40 -17.01 -26.72 17.85
CA LEU A 40 -18.38 -26.98 17.46
C LEU A 40 -18.69 -28.47 17.76
N PRO A 41 -19.81 -28.81 18.42
CA PRO A 41 -20.16 -30.19 18.70
C PRO A 41 -20.67 -30.85 17.42
N SER A 42 -19.75 -31.39 16.61
CA SER A 42 -20.07 -32.24 15.45
C SER A 42 -20.60 -33.63 15.86
N SER A 43 -20.64 -33.95 17.16
CA SER A 43 -21.03 -35.26 17.68
C SER A 43 -22.50 -35.41 18.07
N PHE A 44 -23.31 -34.33 18.09
CA PHE A 44 -24.73 -34.43 18.45
C PHE A 44 -25.66 -34.78 17.28
N PHE A 45 -25.28 -34.51 16.03
CA PHE A 45 -26.15 -34.75 14.87
C PHE A 45 -26.07 -36.17 14.27
N SER A 46 -24.97 -36.89 14.50
CA SER A 46 -24.79 -38.26 13.96
C SER A 46 -25.76 -39.28 14.58
N THR A 47 -26.25 -39.01 15.79
CA THR A 47 -27.11 -39.94 16.53
C THR A 47 -28.60 -39.74 16.23
N CYS A 48 -29.01 -38.64 15.59
CA CYS A 48 -30.40 -38.41 15.21
C CYS A 48 -30.74 -39.06 13.85
N LEU A 49 -29.76 -39.17 12.94
CA LEU A 49 -29.93 -39.77 11.60
C LEU A 49 -30.03 -41.30 11.60
N LYS A 50 -29.63 -41.99 12.68
CA LYS A 50 -29.63 -43.46 12.74
C LYS A 50 -30.93 -44.09 13.26
N LYS A 51 -31.98 -43.31 13.50
CA LYS A 51 -33.27 -43.80 14.02
C LYS A 51 -34.49 -43.22 13.29
N LEU A 52 -34.38 -43.01 11.98
CA LEU A 52 -35.51 -42.75 11.10
C LEU A 52 -35.71 -43.94 10.15
N PRO A 53 -36.94 -44.45 9.97
CA PRO A 53 -37.22 -45.44 8.94
C PRO A 53 -37.04 -44.81 7.54
N HIS A 54 -36.39 -45.54 6.62
CA HIS A 54 -36.29 -45.19 5.19
C HIS A 54 -37.67 -45.15 4.50
N PRO A 55 -37.80 -44.58 3.28
CA PRO A 55 -37.73 -43.17 2.94
C PRO A 55 -39.06 -42.77 2.27
N GLY A 56 -39.94 -42.10 3.00
CA GLY A 56 -41.03 -41.34 2.39
C GLY A 56 -40.45 -40.01 1.89
N ALA A 57 -40.49 -39.76 0.59
CA ALA A 57 -39.94 -38.59 -0.08
C ALA A 57 -40.33 -37.28 0.64
N SER A 58 -39.43 -36.76 1.48
CA SER A 58 -39.61 -35.49 2.16
C SER A 58 -38.56 -34.51 1.66
N SER A 59 -39.04 -33.40 1.10
CA SER A 59 -38.27 -32.27 0.55
C SER A 59 -37.18 -31.73 1.50
N SER A 60 -37.30 -32.01 2.81
CA SER A 60 -36.37 -31.64 3.88
C SER A 60 -34.94 -32.19 3.69
N GLY A 61 -34.77 -33.42 3.21
CA GLY A 61 -33.44 -34.02 3.03
C GLY A 61 -32.67 -33.50 1.80
N ARG A 62 -33.38 -32.98 0.80
CA ARG A 62 -32.76 -32.36 -0.39
C ARG A 62 -32.27 -30.95 -0.10
N LEU A 63 -33.01 -30.20 0.71
CA LEU A 63 -32.64 -28.84 1.14
C LEU A 63 -31.37 -28.84 2.00
N THR A 64 -31.21 -29.77 2.94
CA THR A 64 -29.99 -29.83 3.78
C THR A 64 -28.73 -30.15 2.98
N VAL A 65 -28.82 -31.03 1.99
CA VAL A 65 -27.70 -31.34 1.07
C VAL A 65 -27.38 -30.13 0.19
N ILE A 66 -28.39 -29.46 -0.37
CA ILE A 66 -28.19 -28.24 -1.19
C ILE A 66 -27.56 -27.13 -0.36
N MET A 67 -28.00 -26.93 0.89
CA MET A 67 -27.41 -25.95 1.81
C MET A 67 -25.96 -26.27 2.16
N TRP A 68 -25.61 -27.54 2.34
CA TRP A 68 -24.23 -27.96 2.56
C TRP A 68 -23.35 -27.75 1.33
N GLN A 69 -23.87 -28.06 0.13
CA GLN A 69 -23.17 -27.81 -1.13
C GLN A 69 -23.00 -26.31 -1.42
N LEU A 70 -23.99 -25.49 -1.11
CA LEU A 70 -23.89 -24.02 -1.22
C LEU A 70 -22.90 -23.46 -0.20
N MET A 71 -22.84 -24.01 1.01
CA MET A 71 -21.84 -23.64 2.02
C MET A 71 -20.42 -24.02 1.60
N THR A 72 -20.20 -25.22 1.06
CA THR A 72 -18.87 -25.60 0.56
C THR A 72 -18.48 -24.78 -0.67
N LEU A 73 -19.42 -24.50 -1.58
CA LEU A 73 -19.21 -23.57 -2.70
C LEU A 73 -18.91 -22.14 -2.24
N LEU A 74 -19.60 -21.63 -1.21
CA LEU A 74 -19.30 -20.31 -0.63
C LEU A 74 -17.93 -20.29 0.07
N ILE A 75 -17.56 -21.36 0.79
CA ILE A 75 -16.25 -21.47 1.45
C ILE A 75 -15.13 -21.57 0.39
N LEU A 76 -15.36 -22.30 -0.70
CA LEU A 76 -14.45 -22.38 -1.86
C LEU A 76 -14.36 -21.03 -2.59
N ALA A 77 -15.48 -20.33 -2.80
CA ALA A 77 -15.53 -18.98 -3.35
C ALA A 77 -14.91 -17.91 -2.42
N CYS A 78 -14.92 -18.14 -1.11
CA CYS A 78 -14.26 -17.28 -0.14
C CYS A 78 -12.74 -17.52 -0.12
N ARG A 79 -12.30 -18.77 -0.40
CA ARG A 79 -10.88 -19.13 -0.48
C ARG A 79 -10.20 -18.62 -1.76
N SER A 80 -10.96 -18.36 -2.83
CA SER A 80 -10.45 -17.81 -4.09
C SER A 80 -10.30 -16.29 -4.10
N VAL A 81 -10.82 -15.56 -3.11
CA VAL A 81 -10.55 -14.11 -2.93
C VAL A 81 -9.47 -13.90 -1.89
N ARG A 82 -8.34 -14.59 -2.06
CA ARG A 82 -7.05 -14.07 -1.59
C ARG A 82 -6.43 -13.36 -2.77
N THR A 83 -6.83 -12.11 -3.02
CA THR A 83 -5.89 -11.19 -3.63
C THR A 83 -4.72 -11.16 -2.67
N ALA A 84 -3.63 -11.86 -3.01
CA ALA A 84 -2.36 -11.60 -2.36
C ALA A 84 -2.15 -10.10 -2.54
N ASP A 85 -2.27 -9.35 -1.44
CA ASP A 85 -1.92 -7.94 -1.41
C ASP A 85 -0.41 -7.89 -1.62
N LEU A 86 -0.02 -7.96 -2.88
CA LEU A 86 1.37 -8.03 -3.28
C LEU A 86 1.92 -6.62 -3.02
N ARG A 87 2.77 -6.52 -1.99
CA ARG A 87 3.38 -5.24 -1.58
C ARG A 87 4.00 -4.59 -2.81
N LYS A 88 3.61 -3.35 -3.06
CA LYS A 88 4.03 -2.62 -4.26
C LYS A 88 5.20 -1.70 -3.93
N SER A 89 6.23 -1.71 -4.77
CA SER A 89 7.32 -0.73 -4.71
C SER A 89 6.79 0.69 -4.91
N VAL A 90 7.51 1.69 -4.43
CA VAL A 90 7.17 3.12 -4.59
C VAL A 90 8.39 3.89 -5.08
N VAL A 91 8.21 4.62 -6.18
CA VAL A 91 9.21 5.54 -6.72
C VAL A 91 9.05 6.92 -6.08
N THR A 92 10.15 7.50 -5.63
CA THR A 92 10.21 8.87 -5.13
C THR A 92 11.28 9.67 -5.88
N LEU A 93 11.01 10.94 -6.16
CA LEU A 93 11.94 11.84 -6.83
C LEU A 93 12.65 12.72 -5.80
N ASN A 94 13.94 12.95 -6.01
CA ASN A 94 14.71 13.96 -5.30
C ASN A 94 15.49 14.82 -6.30
N PRO A 95 15.18 16.13 -6.42
CA PRO A 95 14.09 16.86 -5.75
C PRO A 95 12.68 16.33 -6.14
N PRO A 96 11.61 16.67 -5.40
CA PRO A 96 10.28 16.05 -5.58
C PRO A 96 9.51 16.52 -6.81
N TRP A 97 10.16 17.16 -7.77
CA TRP A 97 9.52 17.79 -8.93
C TRP A 97 9.30 16.78 -10.05
N VAL A 98 8.06 16.66 -10.52
CA VAL A 98 7.74 15.82 -11.69
C VAL A 98 8.11 16.50 -13.01
N ASN A 99 8.38 17.79 -12.99
CA ASN A 99 8.86 18.58 -14.11
C ASN A 99 10.19 19.29 -13.76
N VAL A 100 11.26 18.78 -14.34
CA VAL A 100 12.62 19.29 -14.15
C VAL A 100 13.05 20.12 -15.34
N ILE A 101 13.99 21.04 -15.14
CA ILE A 101 14.52 21.87 -16.24
C ILE A 101 15.67 21.10 -16.90
N ARG A 102 15.80 21.21 -18.22
CA ARG A 102 16.95 20.62 -18.94
C ARG A 102 18.27 21.00 -18.27
N GLY A 103 19.10 20.00 -18.01
CA GLY A 103 20.38 20.12 -17.32
C GLY A 103 20.30 19.94 -15.80
N ASP A 104 19.11 19.91 -15.19
CA ASP A 104 18.97 19.66 -13.76
C ASP A 104 19.33 18.22 -13.39
N PRO A 105 19.96 18.00 -12.22
CA PRO A 105 20.13 16.67 -11.67
C PRO A 105 18.84 16.19 -11.01
N VAL A 106 18.49 14.92 -11.23
CA VAL A 106 17.35 14.27 -10.56
C VAL A 106 17.72 12.86 -10.15
N THR A 107 17.33 12.46 -8.95
CA THR A 107 17.55 11.11 -8.42
C THR A 107 16.20 10.46 -8.14
N LEU A 108 15.97 9.31 -8.76
CA LEU A 108 14.83 8.44 -8.51
C LEU A 108 15.21 7.40 -7.46
N SER A 109 14.40 7.24 -6.42
CA SER A 109 14.62 6.26 -5.37
C SER A 109 13.48 5.25 -5.34
N CYS A 110 13.81 3.97 -5.17
CA CYS A 110 12.85 2.89 -5.08
C CYS A 110 12.77 2.38 -3.63
N SER A 111 11.59 2.50 -3.04
CA SER A 111 11.32 2.05 -1.67
C SER A 111 10.29 0.92 -1.65
N ASP A 112 10.44 0.00 -0.69
CA ASP A 112 9.43 -1.00 -0.36
C ASP A 112 8.96 -0.72 1.07
N PRO A 113 7.70 -0.26 1.26
CA PRO A 113 7.18 0.09 2.59
C PRO A 113 7.10 -1.09 3.56
N GLY A 114 7.30 -2.34 3.09
CA GLY A 114 7.27 -3.54 3.92
C GLY A 114 8.63 -4.17 4.26
N SER A 115 9.75 -3.65 3.73
CA SER A 115 11.10 -4.12 4.05
C SER A 115 11.95 -2.96 4.60
N PRO A 116 12.34 -3.01 5.89
CA PRO A 116 13.25 -2.03 6.45
C PRO A 116 14.66 -2.28 5.89
N GLY A 117 14.99 -1.55 4.83
CA GLY A 117 16.38 -1.24 4.51
C GLY A 117 17.28 -2.42 4.17
N ASP A 118 16.81 -3.44 3.44
CA ASP A 118 17.74 -4.41 2.86
C ASP A 118 18.62 -3.74 1.81
N ALA A 119 19.87 -3.47 2.20
CA ALA A 119 20.94 -2.90 1.37
C ALA A 119 21.45 -3.87 0.28
N GLY A 120 20.92 -5.11 0.22
CA GLY A 120 21.35 -6.15 -0.72
C GLY A 120 20.31 -6.54 -1.79
N THR A 121 19.10 -5.97 -1.76
CA THR A 121 18.03 -6.38 -2.68
C THR A 121 18.14 -5.65 -4.01
N VAL A 122 18.30 -6.42 -5.09
CA VAL A 122 18.37 -5.91 -6.46
C VAL A 122 17.08 -5.18 -6.83
N THR A 123 17.23 -3.97 -7.36
CA THR A 123 16.13 -3.18 -7.91
C THR A 123 16.13 -3.29 -9.42
N ARG A 124 14.95 -3.47 -10.02
CA ARG A 124 14.77 -3.39 -11.47
C ARG A 124 14.05 -2.09 -11.80
N TRP A 125 14.69 -1.26 -12.63
CA TRP A 125 14.15 0.01 -13.09
C TRP A 125 13.60 -0.12 -14.50
N PHE A 126 12.52 0.62 -14.77
CA PHE A 126 11.87 0.68 -16.07
C PHE A 126 11.62 2.12 -16.47
N HIS A 127 12.00 2.46 -17.70
CA HIS A 127 11.67 3.73 -18.36
C HIS A 127 10.86 3.44 -19.62
N ASN A 128 9.63 3.94 -19.68
CA ASN A 128 8.68 3.66 -20.76
C ASN A 128 8.46 2.17 -21.05
N GLY A 129 8.58 1.33 -20.01
CA GLY A 129 8.46 -0.13 -20.10
C GLY A 129 9.75 -0.86 -20.45
N THR A 130 10.82 -0.14 -20.83
CA THR A 130 12.14 -0.71 -21.11
C THR A 130 12.99 -0.78 -19.84
N THR A 131 13.68 -1.89 -19.63
CA THR A 131 14.55 -2.09 -18.46
C THR A 131 15.81 -1.23 -18.53
N ILE A 132 16.11 -0.52 -17.45
CA ILE A 132 17.36 0.23 -17.28
C ILE A 132 18.41 -0.69 -16.66
N GLN A 133 19.69 -0.51 -17.01
CA GLN A 133 20.78 -1.34 -16.49
C GLN A 133 21.06 -1.16 -14.99
N GLU A 134 20.63 -0.03 -14.41
CA GLU A 134 20.80 0.28 -12.99
C GLU A 134 20.12 -0.77 -12.10
N ARG A 135 20.84 -1.23 -11.07
CA ARG A 135 20.37 -2.28 -10.14
C ARG A 135 20.29 -1.86 -8.69
N THR A 136 20.79 -0.66 -8.37
CA THR A 136 20.72 -0.09 -7.04
C THR A 136 19.33 0.50 -6.76
N SER A 137 19.04 0.77 -5.49
CA SER A 137 17.78 1.39 -5.08
C SER A 137 17.63 2.85 -5.53
N SER A 138 18.67 3.44 -6.14
CA SER A 138 18.71 4.82 -6.59
C SER A 138 19.19 4.92 -8.03
N TYR A 139 18.45 5.59 -8.89
CA TYR A 139 18.85 5.88 -10.26
C TYR A 139 19.03 7.39 -10.43
N SER A 140 20.24 7.82 -10.80
CA SER A 140 20.60 9.24 -10.84
C SER A 140 20.82 9.71 -12.28
N ILE A 141 20.08 10.75 -12.66
CA ILE A 141 20.25 11.48 -13.91
C ILE A 141 21.02 12.75 -13.56
N GLN A 142 22.27 12.85 -14.05
CA GLN A 142 23.16 13.95 -13.69
C GLN A 142 22.79 15.27 -14.40
N ALA A 143 22.33 15.18 -15.65
CA ALA A 143 21.91 16.32 -16.44
C ALA A 143 20.71 15.91 -17.31
N ALA A 144 19.51 16.33 -16.89
CA ALA A 144 18.27 15.94 -17.54
C ALA A 144 18.21 16.42 -19.00
N SER A 145 17.78 15.54 -19.89
CA SER A 145 17.62 15.77 -21.32
C SER A 145 16.19 15.41 -21.75
N SER A 146 15.78 15.82 -22.96
CA SER A 146 14.43 15.50 -23.45
C SER A 146 14.16 13.99 -23.54
N SER A 147 15.19 13.17 -23.77
CA SER A 147 15.07 11.70 -23.80
C SER A 147 14.80 11.09 -22.43
N ASP A 148 15.11 11.80 -21.33
CA ASP A 148 14.83 11.30 -19.98
C ASP A 148 13.36 11.48 -19.60
N SER A 149 12.57 12.23 -20.38
CA SER A 149 11.13 12.36 -20.15
C SER A 149 10.43 11.02 -20.34
N GLY A 150 9.43 10.73 -19.50
CA GLY A 150 8.64 9.52 -19.62
C GLY A 150 8.21 8.92 -18.30
N ARG A 151 7.77 7.66 -18.36
CA ARG A 151 7.21 6.92 -17.22
C ARG A 151 8.29 6.08 -16.58
N TYR A 152 8.59 6.36 -15.32
CA TYR A 152 9.52 5.58 -14.51
C TYR A 152 8.78 4.70 -13.53
N SER A 153 9.17 3.45 -13.43
CA SER A 153 8.70 2.53 -12.40
C SER A 153 9.84 1.63 -11.92
N CYS A 154 9.69 1.09 -10.73
CA CYS A 154 10.70 0.21 -10.14
C CYS A 154 10.07 -1.04 -9.53
N GLN A 155 10.88 -2.09 -9.40
CA GLN A 155 10.53 -3.29 -8.67
C GLN A 155 11.71 -3.73 -7.81
N LYS A 156 11.53 -3.70 -6.49
CA LYS A 156 12.56 -4.11 -5.52
C LYS A 156 12.32 -5.54 -5.06
N GLY A 157 13.25 -6.46 -5.35
CA GLY A 157 13.11 -7.88 -4.99
C GLY A 157 11.83 -8.52 -5.51
N ASP A 158 11.08 -9.17 -4.63
CA ASP A 158 9.82 -9.87 -4.94
C ASP A 158 8.57 -8.99 -4.81
N SER A 159 8.73 -7.69 -4.57
CA SER A 159 7.59 -6.76 -4.54
C SER A 159 6.93 -6.64 -5.92
N ALA A 160 5.68 -6.21 -5.96
CA ALA A 160 5.03 -5.79 -7.20
C ALA A 160 5.70 -4.51 -7.74
N GLN A 161 5.71 -4.38 -9.07
CA GLN A 161 6.17 -3.18 -9.76
C GLN A 161 5.39 -1.95 -9.29
N SER A 162 6.09 -0.84 -9.09
CA SER A 162 5.52 0.42 -8.62
C SER A 162 4.49 1.01 -9.57
N ASP A 163 3.63 1.89 -9.05
CA ASP A 163 2.94 2.82 -9.93
C ASP A 163 3.97 3.69 -10.66
N PRO A 164 3.72 4.00 -11.93
CA PRO A 164 4.65 4.80 -12.69
C PRO A 164 4.57 6.28 -12.27
N VAL A 165 5.73 6.90 -12.17
CA VAL A 165 5.87 8.36 -12.02
C VAL A 165 6.26 8.93 -13.37
N ASN A 166 5.53 9.96 -13.82
CA ASN A 166 5.86 10.67 -15.04
C ASN A 166 6.87 11.78 -14.72
N LEU A 167 8.05 11.71 -15.34
CA LEU A 167 9.05 12.78 -15.33
C LEU A 167 8.97 13.54 -16.65
N ASP A 168 8.89 14.86 -16.58
CA ASP A 168 8.90 15.76 -17.73
C ASP A 168 10.14 16.66 -17.68
N VAL A 169 10.88 16.74 -18.77
CA VAL A 169 12.08 17.59 -18.88
C VAL A 169 11.76 18.80 -19.74
N MET A 170 11.46 19.90 -19.06
CA MET A 170 11.11 21.17 -19.66
C MET A 170 12.32 21.87 -20.29
N GLY A 171 12.03 22.75 -21.26
CA GLY A 171 13.01 23.71 -21.77
C GLY A 171 13.50 24.69 -20.70
N VAL A 172 14.57 25.41 -21.03
CA VAL A 172 15.06 26.50 -20.19
C VAL A 172 14.31 27.77 -20.59
N ASP A 173 13.46 28.27 -19.69
CA ASP A 173 12.78 29.55 -19.85
C ASP A 173 13.34 30.57 -18.87
N TRP A 174 12.86 31.81 -18.95
CA TRP A 174 13.22 32.81 -17.95
C TRP A 174 12.66 32.47 -16.56
N ALA A 175 11.44 31.93 -16.52
CA ALA A 175 10.79 31.44 -15.32
C ALA A 175 10.19 30.06 -15.62
N ASN A 176 10.38 29.11 -14.71
CA ASN A 176 9.84 27.76 -14.80
C ASN A 176 9.11 27.44 -13.50
N LEU A 177 7.85 27.03 -13.60
CA LEU A 177 7.08 26.54 -12.46
C LEU A 177 7.30 25.03 -12.33
N GLN A 178 7.79 24.58 -11.18
CA GLN A 178 7.94 23.17 -10.84
C GLN A 178 6.83 22.73 -9.88
N VAL A 179 6.34 21.51 -10.05
CA VAL A 179 5.24 20.92 -9.28
C VAL A 179 5.60 19.51 -8.83
N ASN A 180 5.02 19.04 -7.73
CA ASN A 180 5.22 17.68 -7.22
C ASN A 180 4.28 16.62 -7.81
N GLY A 181 3.39 17.03 -8.73
CA GLY A 181 2.44 16.16 -9.40
C GLY A 181 1.49 16.97 -10.29
N TYR A 182 0.83 16.29 -11.22
CA TYR A 182 -0.19 16.87 -12.10
C TYR A 182 -1.62 16.47 -11.70
N GLU A 183 -1.75 15.32 -11.04
CA GLU A 183 -3.01 14.78 -10.57
C GLU A 183 -2.93 14.49 -9.08
N PHE A 184 -3.92 14.95 -8.33
CA PHE A 184 -4.00 14.76 -6.89
C PHE A 184 -5.36 14.23 -6.47
N PRO A 185 -5.43 13.37 -5.44
CA PRO A 185 -6.68 13.11 -4.75
C PRO A 185 -7.08 14.33 -3.90
N GLU A 186 -8.39 14.48 -3.64
CA GLU A 186 -8.86 15.39 -2.61
C GLU A 186 -8.23 15.08 -1.24
N GLY A 187 -7.93 16.13 -0.49
CA GLY A 187 -7.12 16.08 0.74
C GLY A 187 -5.62 16.02 0.50
N GLY A 188 -5.15 15.87 -0.75
CA GLY A 188 -3.73 15.86 -1.12
C GLY A 188 -3.02 17.19 -0.90
N ASN A 189 -1.70 17.19 -1.13
CA ASN A 189 -0.82 18.35 -0.92
C ASN A 189 -0.06 18.69 -2.22
N LEU A 190 -0.21 19.92 -2.68
CA LEU A 190 0.47 20.48 -3.84
C LEU A 190 1.61 21.40 -3.40
N SER A 191 2.79 21.18 -3.95
CA SER A 191 3.96 22.04 -3.79
C SER A 191 4.29 22.69 -5.13
N LEU A 192 4.37 24.01 -5.13
CA LEU A 192 4.75 24.84 -6.27
C LEU A 192 6.13 25.44 -5.99
N ASN A 193 7.03 25.41 -6.97
CA ASN A 193 8.33 26.06 -6.89
C ASN A 193 8.61 26.85 -8.17
N CYS A 194 8.71 28.16 -8.03
CA CYS A 194 8.98 29.07 -9.14
C CYS A 194 10.48 29.33 -9.23
N ARG A 195 11.12 28.88 -10.31
CA ARG A 195 12.55 29.00 -10.53
C ARG A 195 12.84 29.99 -11.66
N GLY A 196 13.70 30.96 -11.41
CA GLY A 196 14.21 31.88 -12.43
C GLY A 196 15.46 31.34 -13.13
N SER A 197 15.69 31.76 -14.36
CA SER A 197 16.92 31.46 -15.10
C SER A 197 18.15 31.98 -14.34
N ARG A 198 19.23 31.17 -14.30
CA ARG A 198 20.52 31.49 -13.64
C ARG A 198 20.45 31.76 -12.13
N ASP A 199 19.60 31.04 -11.41
CA ASP A 199 19.43 31.17 -9.96
C ASP A 199 19.22 32.62 -9.51
N VAL A 200 18.48 33.39 -10.32
CA VAL A 200 18.11 34.77 -10.00
C VAL A 200 17.16 34.74 -8.81
N PHE A 201 17.71 35.04 -7.63
CA PHE A 201 16.92 35.27 -6.45
C PHE A 201 16.17 36.60 -6.59
N SER A 202 14.85 36.52 -6.53
CA SER A 202 13.96 37.66 -6.37
C SER A 202 13.28 37.61 -5.00
N ARG A 203 12.64 38.70 -4.60
CA ARG A 203 11.67 38.72 -3.49
C ARG A 203 10.24 39.01 -3.98
N ASP A 204 10.05 39.02 -5.30
CA ASP A 204 8.79 39.39 -5.95
C ASP A 204 8.22 38.20 -6.73
N TYR A 205 7.95 37.08 -6.05
CA TYR A 205 7.29 35.93 -6.67
C TYR A 205 5.78 36.14 -6.66
N LYS A 206 5.14 35.86 -7.80
CA LYS A 206 3.68 35.87 -7.94
C LYS A 206 3.24 34.52 -8.47
N PHE A 207 2.28 33.90 -7.81
CA PHE A 207 1.63 32.68 -8.28
C PHE A 207 0.25 33.00 -8.80
N PHE A 208 -0.13 32.34 -9.89
CA PHE A 208 -1.41 32.54 -10.55
C PHE A 208 -2.12 31.20 -10.72
N ARG A 209 -3.45 31.26 -10.70
CA ARG A 209 -4.34 30.16 -11.06
C ARG A 209 -5.44 30.71 -11.96
N ASP A 210 -5.58 30.14 -13.15
CA ASP A 210 -6.56 30.55 -14.17
C ASP A 210 -6.49 32.06 -14.48
N GLY A 211 -5.27 32.57 -14.60
CA GLY A 211 -4.99 33.99 -14.86
C GLY A 211 -5.21 34.93 -13.67
N LYS A 212 -5.73 34.45 -12.55
CA LYS A 212 -5.94 35.24 -11.33
C LYS A 212 -4.78 35.08 -10.38
N THR A 213 -4.38 36.16 -9.72
CA THR A 213 -3.32 36.10 -8.70
C THR A 213 -3.78 35.25 -7.52
N LEU A 214 -3.08 34.15 -7.29
CA LEU A 214 -3.28 33.27 -6.15
C LEU A 214 -2.56 33.81 -4.92
N LYS A 215 -1.27 34.18 -5.07
CA LYS A 215 -0.44 34.59 -3.94
C LYS A 215 0.76 35.44 -4.38
N TYR A 216 1.05 36.49 -3.61
CA TYR A 216 2.33 37.18 -3.60
C TYR A 216 3.23 36.56 -2.53
N SER A 217 4.48 36.25 -2.89
CA SER A 217 5.43 35.56 -2.00
C SER A 217 6.83 36.16 -2.12
N LEU A 218 7.52 36.24 -0.98
CA LEU A 218 8.95 36.55 -0.94
C LEU A 218 9.83 35.33 -1.23
N PHE A 219 9.23 34.14 -1.24
CA PHE A 219 9.90 32.86 -1.42
C PHE A 219 9.49 32.20 -2.74
N PRO A 220 10.39 31.43 -3.37
CA PRO A 220 10.11 30.73 -4.62
C PRO A 220 9.11 29.59 -4.45
N GLN A 221 8.85 29.14 -3.22
CA GLN A 221 7.97 28.01 -2.94
C GLN A 221 6.62 28.45 -2.39
N HIS A 222 5.57 27.74 -2.79
CA HIS A 222 4.22 27.87 -2.24
C HIS A 222 3.60 26.49 -2.05
N PHE A 223 3.00 26.27 -0.87
CA PHE A 223 2.39 25.00 -0.49
C PHE A 223 0.89 25.17 -0.31
N ILE A 224 0.12 24.27 -0.91
CA ILE A 224 -1.33 24.21 -0.79
C ILE A 224 -1.68 22.83 -0.23
N SER A 225 -2.14 22.79 1.02
CA SER A 225 -2.59 21.57 1.68
C SER A 225 -4.10 21.40 1.54
N HIS A 226 -4.58 20.16 1.77
CA HIS A 226 -6.01 19.84 1.78
C HIS A 226 -6.72 20.23 0.48
N LEU A 227 -6.18 19.75 -0.64
CA LEU A 227 -6.75 20.02 -1.96
C LEU A 227 -8.21 19.58 -2.06
N ASN A 228 -8.97 20.32 -2.87
CA ASN A 228 -10.35 20.00 -3.24
C ASN A 228 -10.53 20.27 -4.74
N SER A 229 -11.64 19.85 -5.31
CA SER A 229 -11.95 20.07 -6.73
C SER A 229 -11.75 21.52 -7.23
N SER A 230 -12.00 22.54 -6.41
CA SER A 230 -11.81 23.97 -6.76
C SER A 230 -10.34 24.41 -6.89
N HIS A 231 -9.40 23.57 -6.48
CA HIS A 231 -7.97 23.80 -6.70
C HIS A 231 -7.48 23.29 -8.06
N SER A 232 -8.34 22.65 -8.87
CA SER A 232 -7.99 22.33 -10.25
C SER A 232 -7.89 23.60 -11.10
N GLY A 233 -6.96 23.64 -12.05
CA GLY A 233 -6.81 24.80 -12.93
C GLY A 233 -5.44 24.89 -13.59
N SER A 234 -5.22 26.00 -14.29
CA SER A 234 -3.97 26.33 -14.98
C SER A 234 -3.12 27.24 -14.11
N TYR A 235 -1.96 26.74 -13.67
CA TYR A 235 -1.03 27.40 -12.77
C TYR A 235 0.18 27.94 -13.53
N HIS A 236 0.59 29.16 -13.23
CA HIS A 236 1.88 29.71 -13.65
C HIS A 236 2.43 30.62 -12.55
N CYS A 237 3.70 30.97 -12.67
CA CYS A 237 4.31 31.93 -11.76
C CYS A 237 5.01 33.04 -12.53
N SER A 238 5.24 34.17 -11.87
CA SER A 238 5.93 35.32 -12.41
C SER A 238 7.04 35.78 -11.47
N ILE A 239 8.22 36.05 -12.04
CA ILE A 239 9.38 36.59 -11.32
C ILE A 239 9.90 37.78 -12.10
N ARG A 240 9.99 38.97 -11.48
CA ARG A 240 10.42 40.21 -12.16
C ARG A 240 9.62 40.48 -13.46
N SER A 241 8.31 40.28 -13.38
CA SER A 241 7.37 40.49 -14.51
C SER A 241 7.64 39.61 -15.73
N ARG A 242 8.17 38.40 -15.49
CA ARG A 242 8.38 37.39 -16.51
C ARG A 242 7.67 36.13 -16.09
N ASP A 243 6.72 35.71 -16.90
CA ASP A 243 5.83 34.60 -16.59
C ASP A 243 6.43 33.28 -17.06
N SER A 244 6.17 32.22 -16.30
CA SER A 244 6.44 30.86 -16.70
C SER A 244 5.38 30.34 -17.67
N PRO A 245 5.69 29.32 -18.49
CA PRO A 245 4.65 28.55 -19.15
C PRO A 245 3.62 28.01 -18.13
N PRO A 246 2.33 27.96 -18.51
CA PRO A 246 1.29 27.44 -17.63
C PRO A 246 1.28 25.90 -17.57
N ILE A 247 0.93 25.36 -16.40
CA ILE A 247 0.81 23.93 -16.11
C ILE A 247 -0.58 23.63 -15.56
N THR A 248 -1.24 22.62 -16.12
CA THR A 248 -2.58 22.21 -15.67
C THR A 248 -2.49 21.20 -14.53
N ILE A 249 -3.20 21.47 -13.43
CA ILE A 249 -3.30 20.59 -12.26
C ILE A 249 -4.75 20.15 -12.08
N THR A 250 -4.95 18.86 -11.84
CA THR A 250 -6.29 18.27 -11.65
C THR A 250 -6.42 17.63 -10.27
N VAL A 251 -7.48 17.99 -9.54
CA VAL A 251 -7.83 17.36 -8.26
C VAL A 251 -9.06 16.47 -8.44
N LYS A 252 -8.89 15.17 -8.23
CA LYS A 252 -9.95 14.17 -8.36
C LYS A 252 -10.55 13.86 -7.00
N ALA A 253 -11.88 13.83 -6.91
CA ALA A 253 -12.59 13.33 -5.74
C ALA A 253 -12.10 11.90 -5.45
N GLY A 254 -11.49 11.70 -4.28
CA GLY A 254 -11.05 10.38 -3.88
C GLY A 254 -12.27 9.50 -3.70
N ILE A 255 -12.49 8.56 -4.63
CA ILE A 255 -13.24 7.36 -4.27
C ILE A 255 -12.34 6.69 -3.24
N SER A 256 -12.62 6.92 -1.97
CA SER A 256 -11.97 6.18 -0.89
C SER A 256 -12.13 4.72 -1.28
N ALA A 257 -11.03 4.09 -1.70
CA ALA A 257 -10.94 2.65 -1.76
C ALA A 257 -11.15 2.24 -0.31
N VAL A 258 -12.41 2.00 0.05
CA VAL A 258 -12.81 1.52 1.36
C VAL A 258 -11.91 0.32 1.59
N LYS A 259 -10.91 0.45 2.47
CA LYS A 259 -10.07 -0.68 2.86
C LYS A 259 -11.05 -1.78 3.23
N PRO A 260 -11.08 -2.92 2.53
CA PRO A 260 -12.10 -3.94 2.74
C PRO A 260 -11.78 -4.75 4.01
N SER A 261 -11.32 -4.12 5.08
CA SER A 261 -11.10 -4.75 6.38
C SER A 261 -12.37 -4.69 7.23
N HIS A 262 -13.05 -3.54 7.31
CA HIS A 262 -14.25 -3.40 8.14
C HIS A 262 -15.51 -3.98 7.47
N PHE A 263 -15.68 -3.72 6.17
CA PHE A 263 -16.81 -4.25 5.39
C PHE A 263 -16.79 -5.79 5.34
N ARG A 264 -15.60 -6.38 5.32
CA ARG A 264 -15.39 -7.83 5.33
C ARG A 264 -15.80 -8.47 6.65
N SER A 265 -15.47 -7.85 7.78
CA SER A 265 -15.81 -8.37 9.11
C SER A 265 -17.32 -8.37 9.36
N TRP A 266 -18.01 -7.31 8.90
CA TRP A 266 -19.45 -7.20 9.09
C TRP A 266 -20.25 -8.17 8.21
N ILE A 267 -19.79 -8.41 6.98
CA ILE A 267 -20.35 -9.44 6.10
C ILE A 267 -20.25 -10.83 6.75
N PHE A 268 -19.12 -11.16 7.36
CA PHE A 268 -18.98 -12.44 8.08
C PHE A 268 -19.90 -12.54 9.30
N LEU A 269 -20.04 -11.47 10.10
CA LEU A 269 -20.96 -11.45 11.25
C LEU A 269 -22.42 -11.66 10.85
N ILE A 270 -22.89 -10.95 9.81
CA ILE A 270 -24.26 -11.07 9.30
C ILE A 270 -24.48 -12.49 8.75
N PHE A 271 -23.51 -13.03 8.02
CA PHE A 271 -23.56 -14.39 7.51
C PHE A 271 -23.68 -15.43 8.62
N TYR A 272 -22.83 -15.36 9.67
CA TYR A 272 -22.90 -16.29 10.80
C TYR A 272 -24.20 -16.16 11.60
N LEU A 273 -24.76 -14.96 11.72
CA LEU A 273 -26.08 -14.75 12.34
C LEU A 273 -27.20 -15.43 11.54
N VAL A 274 -27.22 -15.25 10.22
CA VAL A 274 -28.24 -15.88 9.36
C VAL A 274 -28.13 -17.41 9.41
N VAL A 275 -26.91 -17.95 9.32
CA VAL A 275 -26.67 -19.39 9.44
C VAL A 275 -27.12 -19.89 10.81
N GLY A 276 -26.78 -19.19 11.90
CA GLY A 276 -27.20 -19.55 13.26
C GLY A 276 -28.72 -19.57 13.43
N LEU A 277 -29.44 -18.60 12.85
CA LEU A 277 -30.90 -18.56 12.88
C LEU A 277 -31.52 -19.73 12.11
N LEU A 278 -31.00 -20.06 10.92
CA LEU A 278 -31.48 -21.21 10.15
C LEU A 278 -31.30 -22.52 10.93
N PHE A 279 -30.13 -22.73 11.55
CA PHE A 279 -29.90 -23.88 12.42
C PHE A 279 -30.84 -23.94 13.62
N ALA A 280 -31.15 -22.79 14.24
CA ALA A 280 -32.08 -22.72 15.37
C ALA A 280 -33.51 -23.09 14.94
N VAL A 281 -33.96 -22.61 13.77
CA VAL A 281 -35.28 -22.94 13.19
C VAL A 281 -35.35 -24.43 12.86
N ASP A 282 -34.34 -25.01 12.21
CA ASP A 282 -34.30 -26.44 11.89
C ASP A 282 -34.29 -27.31 13.16
N THR A 283 -33.55 -26.89 14.19
CA THR A 283 -33.51 -27.60 15.48
C THR A 283 -34.86 -27.53 16.17
N PHE A 284 -35.52 -26.37 16.17
CA PHE A 284 -36.85 -26.19 16.72
C PHE A 284 -37.90 -27.03 15.97
N LEU A 285 -37.85 -27.05 14.63
CA LEU A 285 -38.73 -27.86 13.80
C LEU A 285 -38.51 -29.36 14.07
N CYS A 286 -37.25 -29.81 14.18
CA CYS A 286 -36.93 -31.18 14.55
C CYS A 286 -37.48 -31.56 15.93
N VAL A 287 -37.30 -30.71 16.94
CA VAL A 287 -37.80 -30.97 18.30
C VAL A 287 -39.32 -31.00 18.36
N THR A 288 -40.00 -30.08 17.66
CA THR A 288 -41.47 -30.05 17.60
C THR A 288 -42.03 -31.26 16.87
N LEU A 289 -41.42 -31.68 15.75
CA LEU A 289 -41.79 -32.92 15.04
C LEU A 289 -41.51 -34.17 15.88
N TRP A 290 -40.39 -34.21 16.61
CA TRP A 290 -40.09 -35.33 17.51
C TRP A 290 -41.08 -35.41 18.67
N ARG A 291 -41.47 -34.26 19.27
CA ARG A 291 -42.53 -34.22 20.30
C ARG A 291 -43.90 -34.65 19.75
N ARG A 292 -44.22 -34.29 18.50
CA ARG A 292 -45.44 -34.73 17.80
C ARG A 292 -45.42 -36.23 17.46
N LEU A 293 -44.27 -36.81 17.15
CA LEU A 293 -44.11 -38.24 16.89
C LEU A 293 -44.10 -39.08 18.18
N LYS A 294 -43.69 -38.48 19.30
CA LYS A 294 -43.66 -39.12 20.62
C LYS A 294 -44.98 -38.98 21.39
N SER A 295 -46.00 -38.31 20.85
CA SER A 295 -47.34 -38.35 21.45
C SER A 295 -47.95 -39.74 21.21
N PRO A 296 -48.24 -40.54 22.25
CA PRO A 296 -48.86 -41.84 22.10
C PRO A 296 -50.31 -41.64 21.63
N VAL A 297 -50.61 -42.09 20.43
CA VAL A 297 -51.97 -42.22 19.93
C VAL A 297 -52.26 -43.72 19.95
N TRP A 298 -53.06 -44.12 20.96
CA TRP A 298 -53.55 -45.48 21.32
C TRP A 298 -52.46 -46.42 21.87
N GLN A 299 -52.57 -47.00 23.07
CA GLN A 299 -53.71 -47.65 23.77
C GLN A 299 -53.66 -47.38 25.27
#